data_AF-A0A512B5B7-F1
#
_entry.id   AF-A0A512B5B7-F1
#
_cell.length_a   1.000
_cell.length_b   1.000
_cell.length_c   1.000
_cell.angle_alpha   90.00
_cell.angle_beta   90.00
_cell.angle_gamma   90.00
#
_symmetry.space_group_name_H-M   'P 1'
#
loop_
_entity.id
_entity.type
_entity.pdbx_description
1 polymer ?
#
loop_
_entity_poly.entity_id
_entity_poly.type
_entity_poly.pdbx_seq_one_letter_code
_entity_poly.pdbx_strand_id
1 'polypeptide(L)'
;MKTNKAFENLKALSLELDTLMNESDAHIGAIDNLCNSILNEIDLIKINSTSEYVLLTKKQAKAYIKKAKVEIKKYNQVGLRSNGNFMDVLKPAQAGVKIILNLDY
;
A
#
# COMPACT_ATOMS: atom_id res chain seq x y z
N MET A 1 14.69 10.67 -13.77
CA MET A 1 15.43 9.57 -13.11
C MET A 1 14.84 9.13 -11.76
N LYS A 2 14.40 10.02 -10.84
CA LYS A 2 13.85 9.59 -9.53
C LYS A 2 12.45 8.95 -9.58
N THR A 3 11.58 9.40 -10.49
CA THR A 3 10.19 8.91 -10.61
C THR A 3 10.12 7.46 -11.08
N ASN A 4 10.89 7.07 -12.11
CA ASN A 4 10.93 5.69 -12.59
C ASN A 4 11.44 4.73 -11.51
N LYS A 5 12.45 5.14 -10.74
CA LYS A 5 12.95 4.35 -9.60
C LYS A 5 11.88 4.15 -8.52
N ALA A 6 11.07 5.17 -8.24
CA ALA A 6 9.97 5.04 -7.27
C ALA A 6 8.90 4.06 -7.76
N PHE A 7 8.59 4.04 -9.06
CA PHE A 7 7.68 3.04 -9.64
C PHE A 7 8.26 1.63 -9.64
N GLU A 8 9.54 1.45 -9.97
CA GLU A 8 10.25 0.16 -9.86
C GLU A 8 10.20 -0.36 -8.41
N ASN A 9 10.49 0.51 -7.44
CA ASN A 9 10.39 0.18 -6.02
C ASN A 9 8.94 -0.20 -5.64
N LEU A 10 7.94 0.53 -6.12
CA LEU A 10 6.53 0.19 -5.87
C LEU A 10 6.12 -1.17 -6.48
N LYS A 11 6.65 -1.53 -7.65
CA LYS A 11 6.44 -2.87 -8.24
C LYS A 11 7.02 -3.95 -7.35
N ALA A 12 8.25 -3.78 -6.86
CA ALA A 12 8.88 -4.72 -5.93
C ALA A 12 8.09 -4.83 -4.61
N LEU A 13 7.69 -3.70 -4.03
CA LEU A 13 6.88 -3.67 -2.81
C LEU A 13 5.49 -4.30 -3.02
N SER A 14 4.90 -4.17 -4.22
CA SER A 14 3.64 -4.85 -4.55
C SER A 14 3.78 -6.38 -4.50
N LEU A 15 4.88 -6.91 -5.06
CA LEU A 15 5.16 -8.34 -5.05
C LEU A 15 5.44 -8.86 -3.63
N GLU A 16 6.17 -8.08 -2.84
CA GLU A 16 6.43 -8.40 -1.43
C GLU A 16 5.13 -8.39 -0.62
N LEU A 17 4.25 -7.40 -0.84
CA LEU A 17 2.93 -7.34 -0.21
C LEU A 17 2.10 -8.58 -0.54
N ASP A 18 2.00 -8.95 -1.81
CA ASP A 18 1.23 -10.11 -2.25
C ASP A 18 1.81 -11.42 -1.69
N THR A 19 3.13 -11.53 -1.57
CA THR A 19 3.79 -12.68 -0.92
C THR A 19 3.39 -12.78 0.54
N LEU A 20 3.63 -11.73 1.33
CA LEU A 20 3.37 -11.73 2.77
C LEU A 20 1.88 -11.94 3.10
N MET A 21 0.99 -11.42 2.26
CA MET A 21 -0.46 -11.62 2.38
C MET A 21 -0.88 -13.07 2.22
N ASN A 22 -0.22 -13.83 1.33
CA ASN A 22 -0.59 -15.22 1.05
C ASN A 22 0.08 -16.23 2.00
N GLU A 23 1.16 -15.84 2.69
CA GLU A 23 1.92 -16.73 3.55
C GLU A 23 1.29 -16.94 4.94
N SER A 24 1.07 -15.86 5.69
CA SER A 24 0.61 -15.98 7.08
C SER A 24 0.17 -14.65 7.68
N ASP A 25 -0.83 -14.72 8.58
CA ASP A 25 -1.24 -13.59 9.40
C ASP A 25 -0.17 -13.14 10.43
N ALA A 26 0.85 -13.99 10.66
CA ALA A 26 2.02 -13.63 11.46
C ALA A 26 2.81 -12.45 10.87
N HIS A 27 2.71 -12.20 9.57
CA HIS A 27 3.42 -11.12 8.88
C HIS A 27 2.74 -9.75 9.00
N ILE A 28 1.61 -9.64 9.71
CA ILE A 28 0.87 -8.37 9.86
C ILE A 28 1.75 -7.18 10.29
N GLY A 29 2.73 -7.41 11.17
CA GLY A 29 3.69 -6.38 11.58
C GLY A 29 4.66 -5.97 10.46
N ALA A 30 5.15 -6.93 9.68
CA ALA A 30 5.99 -6.67 8.51
C ALA A 30 5.20 -5.90 7.43
N ILE A 31 3.91 -6.22 7.25
CA ILE A 31 3.02 -5.55 6.30
C ILE A 31 2.74 -4.10 6.71
N ASP A 32 2.65 -3.78 8.01
CA ASP A 32 2.55 -2.38 8.46
C ASP A 32 3.80 -1.56 8.08
N ASN A 33 4.99 -2.16 8.23
CA ASN A 33 6.24 -1.54 7.81
C ASN A 33 6.30 -1.36 6.30
N LEU A 34 5.85 -2.37 5.54
CA LEU A 34 5.75 -2.31 4.09
C LEU A 34 4.82 -1.16 3.64
N CYS A 35 3.70 -0.94 4.33
CA CYS A 35 2.81 0.19 4.08
C CYS A 35 3.51 1.55 4.27
N ASN A 36 4.45 1.67 5.20
CA ASN A 36 5.26 2.90 5.35
C ASN A 36 6.19 3.09 4.16
N SER A 37 6.86 2.03 3.71
CA SER A 37 7.72 2.06 2.52
C SER A 37 6.93 2.46 1.28
N ILE A 38 5.74 1.87 1.07
CA ILE A 38 4.84 2.23 -0.03
C ILE A 38 4.44 3.71 0.03
N LEU A 39 4.06 4.22 1.20
CA LEU A 39 3.71 5.65 1.35
C LEU A 39 4.88 6.57 1.01
N ASN A 40 6.10 6.21 1.44
CA ASN A 40 7.31 6.96 1.13
C ASN A 40 7.58 6.98 -0.38
N GLU A 41 7.50 5.83 -1.05
CA GLU A 41 7.70 5.76 -2.50
C GLU A 41 6.65 6.57 -3.26
N ILE A 42 5.37 6.48 -2.87
CA ILE A 42 4.31 7.32 -3.46
C ILE A 42 4.66 8.81 -3.33
N ASP A 43 5.21 9.24 -2.19
CA ASP A 43 5.62 10.62 -1.97
C ASP A 43 6.82 11.05 -2.82
N LEU A 44 7.76 10.12 -3.07
CA LEU A 44 8.92 10.32 -3.94
C LEU A 44 8.58 10.40 -5.43
N ILE A 45 7.41 9.90 -5.85
CA ILE A 45 6.89 10.15 -7.20
C ILE A 45 6.67 11.67 -7.35
N LYS A 46 7.68 12.33 -7.92
CA LYS A 46 7.62 13.73 -8.33
C LYS A 46 6.84 13.78 -9.63
N ILE A 47 5.60 14.19 -9.50
CA ILE A 47 4.73 14.42 -10.63
C ILE A 47 4.72 15.93 -10.83
N ASN A 48 5.56 16.43 -11.72
CA ASN A 48 5.49 17.82 -12.21
C ASN A 48 4.28 17.97 -13.17
N SER A 49 3.15 17.37 -12.83
CA SER A 49 1.96 17.34 -13.66
C SER A 49 0.90 18.22 -13.02
N THR A 50 0.35 19.12 -13.82
CA THR A 50 -0.88 19.86 -13.53
C THR A 50 -2.13 18.99 -13.73
N SER A 51 -1.97 17.73 -14.15
CA SER A 51 -3.09 16.81 -14.36
C SER A 51 -3.76 16.47 -13.03
N GLU A 52 -5.00 16.93 -12.89
CA GLU A 52 -5.86 16.59 -11.75
C GLU A 52 -6.01 15.08 -11.58
N TYR A 53 -6.09 14.32 -12.68
CA TYR A 53 -6.15 12.86 -12.66
C TYR A 53 -4.97 12.26 -11.87
N VAL A 54 -3.76 12.76 -12.13
CA VAL A 54 -2.56 12.22 -11.51
C VAL A 54 -2.48 12.59 -10.02
N LEU A 55 -2.84 13.83 -9.68
CA LEU A 55 -2.91 14.30 -8.29
C LEU A 55 -3.97 13.52 -7.48
N LEU A 56 -5.15 13.32 -8.06
CA LEU A 56 -6.24 12.55 -7.47
C LEU A 56 -5.84 11.10 -7.26
N THR A 57 -5.21 10.47 -8.25
CA THR A 57 -4.75 9.08 -8.16
C THR A 57 -3.72 8.90 -7.05
N LYS A 58 -2.75 9.81 -6.92
CA LYS A 58 -1.79 9.80 -5.81
C LYS A 58 -2.49 9.97 -4.45
N LYS A 59 -3.44 10.91 -4.33
CA LYS A 59 -4.21 11.12 -3.10
C LYS A 59 -5.01 9.88 -2.72
N GLN A 60 -5.65 9.24 -3.69
CA GLN A 60 -6.48 8.06 -3.49
C GLN A 60 -5.64 6.84 -3.09
N ALA A 61 -4.51 6.60 -3.77
CA ALA A 61 -3.56 5.55 -3.39
C ALA A 61 -3.13 5.71 -1.93
N LYS A 62 -2.67 6.91 -1.51
CA LYS A 62 -2.29 7.17 -0.11
C LYS A 62 -3.44 6.92 0.87
N ALA A 63 -4.66 7.31 0.52
CA ALA A 63 -5.82 7.11 1.39
C ALA A 63 -6.10 5.62 1.63
N TYR A 64 -5.99 4.79 0.59
CA TYR A 64 -6.14 3.34 0.69
C TYR A 64 -5.04 2.69 1.55
N ILE A 65 -3.77 3.07 1.38
CA ILE A 65 -2.68 2.55 2.22
C ILE A 65 -2.89 2.96 3.69
N LYS A 66 -3.24 4.23 3.95
CA LYS A 66 -3.54 4.69 5.32
C LYS A 66 -4.73 3.95 5.93
N LYS A 67 -5.75 3.63 5.14
CA LYS A 67 -6.88 2.80 5.59
C LYS A 67 -6.40 1.41 5.99
N ALA A 68 -5.53 0.77 5.20
CA ALA A 68 -4.94 -0.52 5.55
C ALA A 68 -4.23 -0.48 6.91
N LYS A 69 -3.41 0.55 7.16
CA LYS A 69 -2.73 0.74 8.45
C LYS A 69 -3.70 0.83 9.64
N VAL A 70 -4.83 1.52 9.46
CA VAL A 70 -5.86 1.61 10.50
C VAL A 70 -6.47 0.23 10.77
N GLU A 71 -6.77 -0.55 9.73
CA GLU A 71 -7.31 -1.90 9.88
C GLU A 71 -6.29 -2.88 10.48
N ILE A 72 -5.02 -2.80 10.10
CA ILE A 72 -3.91 -3.56 10.70
C ILE A 72 -3.80 -3.27 12.20
N LYS A 73 -3.86 -1.98 12.59
CA LYS A 73 -3.81 -1.59 14.00
C LYS A 73 -5.00 -2.19 14.78
N LYS A 74 -6.20 -2.15 14.22
CA LYS A 74 -7.39 -2.78 14.83
C LYS A 74 -7.20 -4.30 14.95
N TYR A 75 -6.71 -4.96 13.90
CA TYR A 75 -6.44 -6.41 13.91
C TYR A 75 -5.46 -6.80 15.03
N ASN A 76 -4.40 -6.02 15.23
CA ASN A 76 -3.40 -6.27 16.27
C ASN A 76 -3.87 -5.95 17.70
N GLN A 77 -4.72 -4.94 17.89
CA GLN A 77 -5.06 -4.45 19.23
C GLN A 77 -6.04 -5.34 19.99
N VAL A 78 -6.96 -6.01 19.31
CA VAL A 78 -8.09 -6.64 20.00
C VAL A 78 -7.86 -8.14 20.28
N GLY A 79 -6.73 -8.72 19.85
CA GLY A 79 -6.55 -10.17 19.87
C GLY A 79 -7.59 -10.92 19.01
N LEU A 80 -8.45 -10.18 18.31
CA LEU A 80 -9.49 -10.68 17.43
C LEU A 80 -8.87 -11.02 16.08
N ARG A 81 -8.03 -12.06 16.05
CA ARG A 81 -7.93 -12.91 14.86
C ARG A 81 -9.32 -13.46 14.45
N SER A 82 -10.33 -13.31 15.31
CA SER A 82 -11.73 -13.71 15.14
C SER A 82 -12.68 -12.68 14.51
N ASN A 83 -12.32 -11.40 14.26
CA ASN A 83 -13.27 -10.39 13.75
C ASN A 83 -13.13 -10.02 12.26
N GLY A 84 -12.19 -10.62 11.53
CA GLY A 84 -12.07 -10.34 10.10
C GLY A 84 -11.05 -11.25 9.44
N ASN A 85 -11.32 -11.60 8.19
CA ASN A 85 -10.35 -12.32 7.38
C ASN A 85 -9.09 -11.44 7.22
N PHE A 86 -7.93 -11.99 7.55
CA PHE A 86 -6.62 -11.33 7.38
C PHE A 86 -6.46 -10.71 5.99
N MET A 87 -6.93 -11.38 4.94
CA MET A 87 -6.89 -10.86 3.58
C MET A 87 -7.77 -9.61 3.39
N ASP A 88 -8.94 -9.55 4.05
CA ASP A 88 -9.84 -8.40 3.95
C ASP A 88 -9.26 -7.15 4.61
N VAL A 89 -8.51 -7.32 5.71
CA VAL A 89 -7.77 -6.25 6.39
C VAL A 89 -6.77 -5.58 5.43
N LEU A 90 -6.21 -6.35 4.50
CA LEU A 90 -5.10 -5.95 3.64
C LEU A 90 -5.52 -5.58 2.21
N LYS A 91 -6.75 -5.89 1.78
CA LYS A 91 -7.33 -5.43 0.49
C LYS A 91 -7.11 -3.94 0.22
N PRO A 92 -7.25 -3.01 1.19
CA PRO A 92 -6.95 -1.60 0.93
C PRO A 92 -5.50 -1.35 0.55
N ALA A 93 -4.53 -2.09 1.11
CA ALA A 93 -3.12 -1.93 0.73
C ALA A 93 -2.90 -2.34 -0.73
N GLN A 94 -3.40 -3.51 -1.14
CA GLN A 94 -3.32 -3.97 -2.53
C GLN A 94 -3.98 -2.99 -3.51
N ALA A 95 -5.17 -2.49 -3.18
CA ALA A 95 -5.87 -1.52 -4.01
C ALA A 95 -5.06 -0.22 -4.15
N GLY A 96 -4.50 0.30 -3.05
CA GLY A 96 -3.69 1.51 -3.08
C GLY A 96 -2.44 1.40 -3.96
N VAL A 97 -1.74 0.25 -3.89
CA VAL A 97 -0.55 0.00 -4.72
C VAL A 97 -0.94 -0.15 -6.20
N LYS A 98 -2.00 -0.90 -6.52
CA LYS A 98 -2.46 -1.05 -7.91
C LYS A 98 -2.89 0.27 -8.53
N ILE A 99 -3.60 1.12 -7.77
CA ILE A 99 -4.03 2.45 -8.22
C ILE A 99 -2.83 3.31 -8.63
N ILE A 100 -1.77 3.35 -7.81
CA ILE A 100 -0.61 4.18 -8.15
C ILE A 100 0.20 3.58 -9.29
N LEU A 101 0.35 2.26 -9.36
CA LEU A 101 1.08 1.60 -10.45
C LEU A 101 0.41 1.80 -11.82
N ASN A 102 -0.91 2.01 -11.87
CA ASN A 102 -1.61 2.38 -13.11
C ASN A 102 -1.24 3.77 -13.67
N LEU A 103 -0.48 4.58 -12.93
CA LEU A 103 0.10 5.83 -13.45
C LEU A 103 1.40 5.61 -14.21
N ASP A 104 2.05 4.46 -14.03
CA ASP A 104 3.27 4.04 -14.74
C ASP A 104 2.89 3.37 -16.06
N TYR A 105 2.26 4.16 -16.95
CA TYR A 105 1.96 3.77 -18.33
C TYR A 105 3.22 3.64 -19.17
#